data_AF-A0A349WFD9-F1
#
_entry.id   AF-A0A349WFD9-F1
#
_cell.length_a   1.000
_cell.length_b   1.000
_cell.length_c   1.000
_cell.angle_alpha   90.00
_cell.angle_beta   90.00
_cell.angle_gamma   90.00
#
_symmetry.space_group_name_H-M   'P 1'
#
loop_
_entity.id
_entity.type
_entity.pdbx_description
1 polymer ?
#
loop_
_entity_poly.entity_id
_entity_poly.type
_entity_poly.pdbx_seq_one_letter_code
_entity_poly.pdbx_strand_id
1 'polypeptide(L)'
;VVHHGIDKWNDAGFSFAGAGIFNGYPRLWAPREAGKNRRAGSPKYTGEFLDGFHNKITVWAAANRIDKQYPEKIQGKPSSMLEKLNNSASGYGIVKFHKNDQKISMESWPIYENMTADISKYDTHAGWPVTVTVDQQYNRTPIGFLAPVKMEKKSFIVRLLKEPSGELVYARRITKGAFRPKVFETGNYRVEVGEPGKWKTFKNQKIQN
;
A
#
# COMPACT_ATOMS: atom_id res chain seq x y z
N VAL A 1 -5.92 -3.50 4.10
CA VAL A 1 -4.79 -2.72 3.55
C VAL A 1 -3.99 -2.16 4.70
N VAL A 2 -2.71 -2.50 4.76
CA VAL A 2 -1.79 -2.09 5.83
C VAL A 2 -0.58 -1.41 5.20
N HIS A 3 -0.19 -0.25 5.72
CA HIS A 3 1.05 0.43 5.38
C HIS A 3 2.08 0.08 6.46
N HIS A 4 3.22 -0.45 6.07
CA HIS A 4 4.25 -0.91 7.00
C HIS A 4 5.21 0.21 7.35
N GLY A 5 5.91 0.02 8.47
CA GLY A 5 6.98 0.88 8.92
C GLY A 5 8.19 0.10 9.40
N ILE A 6 9.39 0.62 9.14
CA ILE A 6 10.67 0.10 9.62
C ILE A 6 11.19 1.05 10.71
N ASP A 7 11.67 2.23 10.31
CA ASP A 7 12.25 3.22 11.24
C ASP A 7 11.10 3.97 11.95
N LYS A 8 10.12 4.43 11.16
CA LYS A 8 8.90 5.12 11.59
C LYS A 8 7.66 4.43 11.02
N TRP A 9 6.47 4.80 11.50
CA TRP A 9 5.25 4.41 10.81
C TRP A 9 5.20 5.02 9.41
N ASN A 10 4.57 4.31 8.46
CA ASN A 10 4.29 4.78 7.11
C ASN A 10 5.54 5.07 6.24
N ASP A 11 6.68 4.44 6.53
CA ASP A 11 7.93 4.67 5.78
C ASP A 11 8.33 3.50 4.86
N ALA A 12 7.57 2.40 4.88
CA ALA A 12 7.83 1.20 4.08
C ALA A 12 6.68 0.88 3.10
N GLY A 13 6.61 -0.36 2.62
CA GLY A 13 5.61 -0.78 1.63
C GLY A 13 4.21 -0.97 2.20
N PHE A 14 3.23 -1.16 1.31
CA PHE A 14 1.87 -1.54 1.63
C PHE A 14 1.64 -3.03 1.37
N SER A 15 0.82 -3.67 2.20
CA SER A 15 0.25 -4.99 1.93
C SER A 15 -1.28 -4.93 1.79
N PHE A 16 -1.79 -5.77 0.90
CA PHE A 16 -3.21 -5.99 0.73
C PHE A 16 -3.50 -7.49 0.71
N ALA A 17 -4.19 -7.94 1.75
CA ALA A 17 -4.88 -9.21 1.75
C ALA A 17 -6.30 -8.95 1.22
N GLY A 18 -6.62 -9.54 0.05
CA GLY A 18 -7.98 -9.52 -0.50
C GLY A 18 -8.97 -10.23 0.41
N ALA A 19 -10.26 -9.94 0.25
CA ALA A 19 -11.29 -10.70 0.94
C ALA A 19 -11.22 -12.18 0.48
N GLY A 20 -11.38 -13.10 1.42
CA GLY A 20 -11.47 -14.52 1.12
C GLY A 20 -12.87 -14.86 0.58
N ILE A 21 -12.93 -15.63 -0.51
CA ILE A 21 -14.19 -16.03 -1.17
C ILE A 21 -15.14 -16.71 -0.18
N PHE A 22 -14.60 -17.56 0.71
CA PHE A 22 -15.36 -18.21 1.77
C PHE A 22 -14.55 -18.23 3.06
N ASN A 23 -14.96 -17.39 4.03
CA ASN A 23 -14.37 -17.33 5.36
C ASN A 23 -15.22 -18.18 6.31
N GLY A 24 -14.93 -19.49 6.38
CA GLY A 24 -15.60 -20.40 7.32
C GLY A 24 -15.23 -20.16 8.78
N TYR A 25 -14.03 -19.62 9.04
CA TYR A 25 -13.57 -19.20 10.37
C TYR A 25 -13.34 -17.69 10.38
N PRO A 26 -14.08 -16.92 11.20
CA PRO A 26 -13.92 -15.48 11.24
C PRO A 26 -12.56 -15.10 11.84
N ARG A 27 -11.75 -14.40 11.06
CA ARG A 27 -10.55 -13.70 11.55
C ARG A 27 -10.92 -12.24 11.68
N LEU A 28 -10.58 -11.59 12.78
CA LEU A 28 -11.07 -10.25 13.09
C LEU A 28 -9.91 -9.27 13.26
N TRP A 29 -10.05 -8.06 12.70
CA TRP A 29 -9.30 -6.90 13.14
C TRP A 29 -10.13 -6.11 14.14
N ALA A 30 -9.81 -6.23 15.43
CA ALA A 30 -10.47 -5.52 16.53
C ALA A 30 -9.41 -5.02 17.53
N PRO A 31 -8.75 -3.89 17.23
CA PRO A 31 -7.80 -3.31 18.16
C PRO A 31 -8.55 -2.81 19.40
N ARG A 32 -7.95 -2.98 20.59
CA ARG A 32 -8.53 -2.52 21.86
C ARG A 32 -8.65 -1.00 21.94
N GLU A 33 -7.69 -0.31 21.33
CA GLU A 33 -7.62 1.14 21.29
C GLU A 33 -7.75 1.65 19.86
N ALA A 34 -8.12 2.92 19.70
CA ALA A 34 -8.11 3.55 18.40
C ALA A 34 -6.67 3.76 17.91
N GLY A 35 -6.44 3.59 16.61
CA GLY A 35 -5.12 3.84 16.03
C GLY A 35 -4.77 5.32 16.05
N LYS A 36 -3.47 5.61 16.13
CA LYS A 36 -2.95 6.99 16.07
C LYS A 36 -2.94 7.49 14.61
N ASN A 37 -2.83 8.80 14.40
CA ASN A 37 -2.61 9.40 13.07
C ASN A 37 -3.54 8.86 11.95
N ARG A 38 -4.82 8.67 12.26
CA ARG A 38 -5.83 8.19 11.31
C ARG A 38 -6.03 9.20 10.18
N ARG A 39 -6.29 8.70 8.98
CA ARG A 39 -6.77 9.54 7.87
C ARG A 39 -8.09 10.21 8.28
N ALA A 40 -8.28 11.46 7.87
CA ALA A 40 -9.50 12.21 8.16
C ALA A 40 -10.74 11.40 7.73
N GLY A 41 -11.78 11.40 8.58
CA GLY A 41 -13.01 10.64 8.34
C GLY A 41 -12.87 9.11 8.41
N SER A 42 -11.70 8.55 8.71
CA SER A 42 -11.52 7.09 8.76
C SER A 42 -12.00 6.47 10.09
N PRO A 43 -12.49 5.21 10.07
CA PRO A 43 -12.99 4.55 11.28
C PRO A 43 -11.97 4.45 12.43
N LYS A 44 -12.45 4.35 13.67
CA LYS A 44 -11.58 4.32 14.87
C LYS A 44 -10.58 3.14 14.90
N TYR A 45 -10.93 2.00 14.30
CA TYR A 45 -10.07 0.82 14.22
C TYR A 45 -8.92 0.96 13.19
N THR A 46 -8.84 2.08 12.47
CA THR A 46 -7.74 2.37 11.52
C THR A 46 -6.66 3.21 12.20
N GLY A 47 -5.56 3.48 11.50
CA GLY A 47 -4.44 4.29 12.00
C GLY A 47 -3.21 3.47 12.35
N GLU A 48 -2.30 4.08 13.09
CA GLU A 48 -1.00 3.52 13.49
C GLU A 48 -1.13 2.67 14.75
N PHE A 49 -0.52 1.48 14.69
CA PHE A 49 -0.46 0.48 15.74
C PHE A 49 0.91 -0.19 15.78
N LEU A 50 1.18 -0.91 16.87
CA LEU A 50 2.15 -1.98 16.89
C LEU A 50 1.41 -3.31 16.72
N ASP A 51 1.91 -4.20 15.86
CA ASP A 51 1.39 -5.56 15.79
C ASP A 51 1.87 -6.43 16.98
N GLY A 52 1.48 -7.70 17.01
CA GLY A 52 1.87 -8.63 18.10
C GLY A 52 3.37 -8.90 18.21
N PHE A 53 4.15 -8.56 17.19
CA PHE A 53 5.61 -8.66 17.18
C PHE A 53 6.28 -7.29 17.35
N HIS A 54 5.50 -6.25 17.67
CA HIS A 54 5.94 -4.85 17.78
C HIS A 54 6.43 -4.23 16.47
N ASN A 55 6.02 -4.76 15.31
CA ASN A 55 6.23 -4.08 14.04
C ASN A 55 5.31 -2.86 13.93
N LYS A 56 5.81 -1.79 13.32
CA LYS A 56 5.03 -0.58 13.07
C LYS A 56 4.09 -0.83 11.89
N ILE A 57 2.79 -0.79 12.13
CA ILE A 57 1.77 -0.95 11.09
C ILE A 57 0.78 0.21 11.11
N THR A 58 0.29 0.60 9.95
CA THR A 58 -0.81 1.56 9.81
C THR A 58 -1.94 0.90 9.04
N VAL A 59 -3.03 0.60 9.72
CA VAL A 59 -4.20 -0.01 9.11
C VAL A 59 -5.00 1.08 8.39
N TRP A 60 -5.10 0.97 7.07
CA TRP A 60 -5.87 1.91 6.25
C TRP A 60 -7.32 1.45 6.07
N ALA A 61 -7.52 0.14 5.93
CA ALA A 61 -8.83 -0.48 5.76
C ALA A 61 -8.80 -1.95 6.18
N ALA A 62 -9.87 -2.40 6.84
CA ALA A 62 -10.13 -3.79 7.25
C ALA A 62 -11.63 -4.07 7.06
N ALA A 63 -11.98 -5.17 6.40
CA ALA A 63 -13.35 -5.54 6.04
C ALA A 63 -13.96 -6.45 7.11
N ASN A 64 -13.13 -7.32 7.67
CA ASN A 64 -13.40 -8.19 8.80
C ASN A 64 -13.33 -7.40 10.12
N ARG A 65 -14.42 -6.73 10.44
CA ARG A 65 -14.57 -5.82 11.58
C ARG A 65 -15.46 -6.41 12.66
N ILE A 66 -15.49 -5.79 13.83
CA ILE A 66 -16.26 -6.32 14.96
C ILE A 66 -17.77 -6.34 14.66
N ASP A 67 -18.25 -5.39 13.85
CA ASP A 67 -19.63 -5.34 13.36
C ASP A 67 -19.96 -6.39 12.28
N LYS A 68 -18.95 -7.11 11.79
CA LYS A 68 -19.10 -8.20 10.83
C LYS A 68 -19.16 -9.56 11.53
N GLN A 69 -18.78 -9.61 12.80
CA GLN A 69 -18.92 -10.81 13.62
C GLN A 69 -19.91 -10.53 14.75
N TYR A 70 -21.19 -10.36 14.40
CA TYR A 70 -22.29 -10.45 15.38
C TYR A 70 -22.78 -11.90 15.44
N PRO A 71 -22.14 -12.78 16.23
CA PRO A 71 -22.63 -14.14 16.41
C PRO A 71 -24.09 -14.10 16.86
N GLU A 72 -24.53 -13.18 17.71
CA GLU A 72 -25.94 -13.06 18.11
C GLU A 72 -26.94 -12.78 16.97
N LYS A 73 -26.51 -12.24 15.82
CA LYS A 73 -27.40 -12.03 14.65
C LYS A 73 -27.53 -13.26 13.76
N ILE A 74 -26.60 -14.21 13.87
CA ILE A 74 -26.47 -15.38 12.99
C ILE A 74 -26.68 -16.69 13.75
N GLN A 75 -26.37 -16.70 15.05
CA GLN A 75 -26.46 -17.84 15.94
C GLN A 75 -27.93 -18.14 16.25
N GLY A 76 -28.40 -19.30 15.80
CA GLY A 76 -29.77 -19.77 16.03
C GLY A 76 -30.83 -19.21 15.09
N LYS A 77 -30.48 -18.32 14.15
CA LYS A 77 -31.41 -17.82 13.12
C LYS A 77 -31.15 -18.51 11.77
N PRO A 78 -32.20 -18.90 11.03
CA PRO A 78 -32.03 -19.30 9.63
C PRO A 78 -31.40 -18.14 8.87
N SER A 79 -30.25 -18.39 8.25
CA SER A 79 -29.54 -17.43 7.39
C SER A 79 -29.14 -18.13 6.11
N SER A 80 -29.33 -17.44 4.99
CA SER A 80 -28.87 -17.88 3.68
C SER A 80 -27.33 -17.96 3.65
N MET A 81 -26.80 -18.73 2.70
CA MET A 81 -25.35 -18.79 2.49
C MET A 81 -24.76 -17.40 2.16
N LEU A 82 -25.49 -16.60 1.39
CA LEU A 82 -25.08 -15.25 1.03
C LEU A 82 -24.98 -14.31 2.23
N GLU A 83 -25.94 -14.39 3.17
CA GLU A 83 -25.89 -13.62 4.41
C GLU A 83 -24.70 -14.04 5.27
N LYS A 84 -24.42 -15.35 5.38
CA LYS A 84 -23.25 -15.85 6.12
C LYS A 84 -21.94 -15.32 5.54
N LEU A 85 -21.81 -15.32 4.22
CA LEU A 85 -20.67 -14.77 3.48
C LEU A 85 -20.51 -13.26 3.74
N ASN A 86 -21.56 -12.47 3.55
CA ASN A 86 -21.49 -11.01 3.70
C ASN A 86 -21.30 -10.56 5.16
N ASN A 87 -21.73 -11.38 6.12
CA ASN A 87 -21.43 -11.17 7.52
C ASN A 87 -19.97 -11.51 7.82
N SER A 88 -19.38 -12.61 7.33
CA SER A 88 -17.96 -12.92 7.57
C SER A 88 -16.96 -12.07 6.75
N ALA A 89 -17.44 -10.99 6.13
CA ALA A 89 -16.68 -10.15 5.20
C ALA A 89 -16.01 -10.96 4.07
N SER A 90 -16.68 -12.02 3.63
CA SER A 90 -16.27 -12.79 2.45
C SER A 90 -16.53 -12.02 1.16
N GLY A 91 -15.77 -12.40 0.14
CA GLY A 91 -15.85 -11.84 -1.19
C GLY A 91 -14.52 -11.93 -1.91
N TYR A 92 -14.13 -10.87 -2.62
CA TYR A 92 -12.92 -10.91 -3.43
C TYR A 92 -12.18 -9.58 -3.41
N GLY A 93 -10.89 -9.63 -3.75
CA GLY A 93 -10.05 -8.45 -3.93
C GLY A 93 -9.77 -8.19 -5.41
N ILE A 94 -9.76 -6.92 -5.81
CA ILE A 94 -9.27 -6.50 -7.12
C ILE A 94 -8.12 -5.52 -6.92
N VAL A 95 -7.04 -5.66 -7.69
CA VAL A 95 -5.93 -4.70 -7.72
C VAL A 95 -5.78 -4.14 -9.12
N LYS A 96 -5.92 -2.81 -9.26
CA LYS A 96 -5.79 -2.08 -10.52
C LYS A 96 -4.49 -1.29 -10.52
N PHE A 97 -3.66 -1.52 -11.54
CA PHE A 97 -2.38 -0.84 -11.74
C PHE A 97 -2.51 0.29 -12.77
N HIS A 98 -2.49 1.53 -12.31
CA HIS A 98 -2.52 2.73 -13.16
C HIS A 98 -1.10 3.12 -13.52
N LYS A 99 -0.52 2.40 -14.49
CA LYS A 99 0.92 2.46 -14.80
C LYS A 99 1.41 3.86 -15.17
N ASN A 100 0.62 4.63 -15.92
CA ASN A 100 1.00 6.00 -16.33
C ASN A 100 1.03 6.95 -15.13
N ASP A 101 0.03 6.84 -14.25
CA ASP A 101 -0.11 7.68 -13.05
C ASP A 101 0.76 7.23 -11.87
N GLN A 102 1.39 6.05 -11.98
CA GLN A 102 2.15 5.42 -10.91
C GLN A 102 1.29 5.25 -9.63
N LYS A 103 0.06 4.77 -9.81
CA LYS A 103 -0.90 4.49 -8.72
C LYS A 103 -1.35 3.03 -8.73
N ILE A 104 -1.72 2.55 -7.56
CA ILE A 104 -2.27 1.21 -7.32
C ILE A 104 -3.57 1.40 -6.56
N SER A 105 -4.69 0.96 -7.14
CA SER A 105 -5.99 0.91 -6.46
C SER A 105 -6.27 -0.52 -6.02
N MET A 106 -6.52 -0.70 -4.73
CA MET A 106 -6.94 -1.95 -4.13
C MET A 106 -8.42 -1.83 -3.80
N GLU A 107 -9.20 -2.84 -4.16
CA GLU A 107 -10.64 -2.92 -3.96
C GLU A 107 -10.96 -4.22 -3.22
N SER A 108 -11.95 -4.16 -2.33
CA SER A 108 -12.46 -5.35 -1.65
C SER A 108 -13.97 -5.36 -1.80
N TRP A 109 -14.50 -6.40 -2.41
CA TRP A 109 -15.89 -6.50 -2.81
C TRP A 109 -16.60 -7.59 -1.98
N PRO A 110 -17.82 -7.34 -1.48
CA PRO A 110 -18.72 -8.37 -0.97
C PRO A 110 -19.18 -9.33 -2.07
N ILE A 111 -19.92 -10.37 -1.69
CA ILE A 111 -20.59 -11.26 -2.65
C ILE A 111 -21.99 -10.73 -2.91
N TYR A 112 -22.34 -10.60 -4.19
CA TYR A 112 -23.66 -10.20 -4.66
C TYR A 112 -24.25 -11.34 -5.50
N GLU A 113 -25.51 -11.69 -5.24
CA GLU A 113 -26.20 -12.81 -5.92
C GLU A 113 -26.35 -12.57 -7.42
N ASN A 114 -26.74 -11.35 -7.80
CA ASN A 114 -27.06 -10.98 -9.18
C ASN A 114 -26.16 -9.82 -9.62
N MET A 115 -24.84 -10.00 -9.54
CA MET A 115 -23.89 -8.97 -9.97
C MET A 115 -23.92 -8.84 -11.51
N THR A 116 -24.12 -7.62 -11.99
CA THR A 116 -24.15 -7.28 -13.42
C THR A 116 -22.89 -6.51 -13.81
N ALA A 117 -22.68 -6.31 -15.11
CA ALA A 117 -21.59 -5.48 -15.62
C ALA A 117 -21.69 -4.00 -15.20
N ASP A 118 -22.88 -3.54 -14.81
CA ASP A 118 -23.12 -2.20 -14.28
C ASP A 118 -22.70 -2.13 -12.81
N ILE A 119 -21.38 -2.05 -12.59
CA ILE A 119 -20.78 -2.06 -11.26
C ILE A 119 -21.19 -0.88 -10.37
N SER A 120 -21.77 0.18 -10.94
CA SER A 120 -22.21 1.37 -10.21
C SER A 120 -23.35 1.10 -9.21
N LYS A 121 -24.02 -0.04 -9.35
CA LYS A 121 -25.11 -0.50 -8.49
C LYS A 121 -24.64 -1.22 -7.23
N TYR A 122 -23.33 -1.39 -7.05
CA TYR A 122 -22.75 -2.20 -5.97
C TYR A 122 -21.66 -1.43 -5.25
N ASP A 123 -21.47 -1.76 -3.98
CA ASP A 123 -20.49 -1.10 -3.13
C ASP A 123 -19.33 -2.06 -2.79
N THR A 124 -18.12 -1.52 -2.71
CA THR A 124 -17.04 -2.22 -2.04
C THR A 124 -17.29 -2.29 -0.54
N HIS A 125 -16.58 -3.17 0.16
CA HIS A 125 -16.49 -3.11 1.61
C HIS A 125 -16.13 -1.68 2.08
N ALA A 126 -16.71 -1.25 3.19
CA ALA A 126 -16.48 0.09 3.72
C ALA A 126 -14.98 0.36 3.96
N GLY A 127 -14.51 1.51 3.47
CA GLY A 127 -13.10 1.91 3.52
C GLY A 127 -12.29 1.59 2.25
N TRP A 128 -12.92 0.92 1.27
CA TRP A 128 -12.42 0.76 -0.09
C TRP A 128 -13.18 1.66 -1.08
N PRO A 129 -12.64 1.89 -2.29
CA PRO A 129 -11.30 1.51 -2.74
C PRO A 129 -10.19 2.29 -2.01
N VAL A 130 -9.02 1.66 -1.85
CA VAL A 130 -7.82 2.31 -1.33
C VAL A 130 -6.84 2.51 -2.47
N THR A 131 -6.52 3.77 -2.79
CA THR A 131 -5.53 4.09 -3.83
C THR A 131 -4.27 4.69 -3.21
N VAL A 132 -3.11 4.15 -3.59
CA VAL A 132 -1.77 4.60 -3.16
C VAL A 132 -0.89 4.88 -4.37
N THR A 133 0.13 5.72 -4.21
CA THR A 133 1.15 5.95 -5.25
C THR A 133 2.31 4.98 -5.08
N VAL A 134 3.05 4.73 -6.16
CA VAL A 134 4.32 3.97 -6.11
C VAL A 134 5.35 4.66 -5.21
N ASP A 135 5.31 6.00 -5.11
CA ASP A 135 6.21 6.74 -4.23
C ASP A 135 5.93 6.48 -2.74
N GLN A 136 4.65 6.32 -2.38
CA GLN A 136 4.23 5.99 -1.02
C GLN A 136 4.72 4.60 -0.57
N GLN A 137 5.08 3.70 -1.49
CA GLN A 137 5.61 2.37 -1.16
C GLN A 137 7.04 2.39 -0.57
N TYR A 138 7.70 3.56 -0.60
CA TYR A 138 9.03 3.76 -0.03
C TYR A 138 9.14 5.18 0.53
N ASN A 139 8.33 5.46 1.54
CA ASN A 139 8.07 6.81 2.05
C ASN A 139 8.98 7.22 3.23
N ARG A 140 10.19 6.65 3.29
CA ARG A 140 11.25 7.12 4.21
C ARG A 140 11.47 8.62 4.05
N THR A 141 11.64 9.31 5.19
CA THR A 141 11.96 10.74 5.24
C THR A 141 13.42 10.93 4.78
N PRO A 142 13.68 11.66 3.69
CA PRO A 142 15.04 11.87 3.25
C PRO A 142 15.77 12.88 4.14
N ILE A 143 17.09 12.70 4.28
CA ILE A 143 17.97 13.70 4.92
C ILE A 143 18.53 14.71 3.91
N GLY A 144 18.34 14.44 2.62
CA GLY A 144 18.84 15.27 1.53
C GLY A 144 18.49 14.69 0.16
N PHE A 145 18.91 15.42 -0.87
CA PHE A 145 18.66 15.05 -2.27
C PHE A 145 19.93 15.17 -3.08
N LEU A 146 20.08 14.30 -4.07
CA LEU A 146 21.16 14.38 -5.06
C LEU A 146 20.78 15.35 -6.19
N ALA A 147 21.73 15.58 -7.09
CA ALA A 147 21.48 16.30 -8.34
C ALA A 147 20.30 15.69 -9.11
N PRO A 148 19.40 16.52 -9.66
CA PRO A 148 18.30 16.02 -10.46
C PRO A 148 18.83 15.36 -11.73
N VAL A 149 18.20 14.24 -12.10
CA VAL A 149 18.42 13.56 -13.36
C VAL A 149 17.26 13.84 -14.32
N LYS A 150 17.59 14.11 -15.58
CA LYS A 150 16.63 14.36 -16.65
C LYS A 150 17.01 13.54 -17.87
N MET A 151 16.01 12.94 -18.51
CA MET A 151 16.14 12.18 -19.75
C MET A 151 15.19 12.77 -20.80
N GLU A 152 15.56 12.67 -22.07
CA GLU A 152 14.67 13.04 -23.18
C GLU A 152 13.41 12.17 -23.18
N LYS A 153 13.59 10.85 -22.99
CA LYS A 153 12.48 9.92 -22.82
C LYS A 153 11.81 10.16 -21.46
N LYS A 154 10.49 10.38 -21.46
CA LYS A 154 9.70 10.62 -20.23
C LYS A 154 9.71 9.42 -19.28
N SER A 155 9.74 8.19 -19.83
CA SER A 155 9.73 6.94 -19.07
C SER A 155 11.10 6.29 -19.04
N PHE A 156 11.69 6.17 -17.84
CA PHE A 156 12.98 5.51 -17.60
C PHE A 156 13.07 4.99 -16.17
N ILE A 157 14.03 4.09 -15.91
CA ILE A 157 14.34 3.57 -14.58
C ILE A 157 15.47 4.41 -13.97
N VAL A 158 15.35 4.71 -12.69
CA VAL A 158 16.42 5.23 -11.85
C VAL A 158 16.80 4.15 -10.84
N ARG A 159 18.09 3.85 -10.73
CA ARG A 159 18.67 3.06 -9.64
C ARG A 159 19.61 3.94 -8.84
N LEU A 160 19.51 3.87 -7.52
CA LEU A 160 20.38 4.56 -6.61
C LEU A 160 21.16 3.53 -5.80
N LEU A 161 22.49 3.57 -5.87
CA LEU A 161 23.38 2.65 -5.18
C LEU A 161 24.35 3.43 -4.30
N LYS A 162 24.73 2.87 -3.15
CA LYS A 162 25.79 3.41 -2.30
C LYS A 162 27.16 3.12 -2.89
N GLU A 163 28.12 4.02 -2.69
CA GLU A 163 29.52 3.79 -3.02
C GLU A 163 30.39 3.82 -1.74
N PRO A 164 31.40 2.94 -1.60
CA PRO A 164 31.84 1.95 -2.59
C PRO A 164 31.10 0.61 -2.54
N SER A 165 30.21 0.38 -1.55
CA SER A 165 29.64 -0.95 -1.28
C SER A 165 28.82 -1.54 -2.43
N GLY A 166 28.25 -0.71 -3.29
CA GLY A 166 27.35 -1.15 -4.36
C GLY A 166 25.96 -1.58 -3.85
N GLU A 167 25.64 -1.32 -2.58
CA GLU A 167 24.34 -1.59 -2.00
C GLU A 167 23.25 -0.79 -2.73
N LEU A 168 22.20 -1.48 -3.20
CA LEU A 168 21.05 -0.82 -3.82
C LEU A 168 20.18 -0.16 -2.75
N VAL A 169 20.04 1.16 -2.82
CA VAL A 169 19.12 1.90 -1.94
C VAL A 169 17.69 1.74 -2.43
N TYR A 170 17.45 2.00 -3.72
CA TYR A 170 16.19 1.72 -4.38
C TYR A 170 16.34 1.73 -5.91
N ALA A 171 15.36 1.12 -6.58
CA ALA A 171 15.16 1.23 -8.03
C ALA A 171 13.69 1.53 -8.32
N ARG A 172 13.42 2.47 -9.23
CA ARG A 172 12.04 2.79 -9.61
C ARG A 172 11.91 3.31 -11.04
N ARG A 173 10.74 3.13 -11.63
CA ARG A 173 10.36 3.77 -12.89
C ARG A 173 9.89 5.21 -12.63
N ILE A 174 10.29 6.11 -13.50
CA ILE A 174 9.89 7.51 -13.58
C ILE A 174 9.07 7.68 -14.85
N THR A 175 7.98 8.44 -14.81
CA THR A 175 7.10 8.67 -15.96
C THR A 175 7.03 10.13 -16.41
N LYS A 176 7.68 11.05 -15.68
CA LYS A 176 7.61 12.51 -15.89
C LYS A 176 8.89 13.13 -16.49
N GLY A 177 9.87 12.33 -16.94
CA GLY A 177 11.07 12.83 -17.63
C GLY A 177 12.17 13.43 -16.73
N ALA A 178 11.85 13.83 -15.50
CA ALA A 178 12.82 14.30 -14.52
C ALA A 178 12.58 13.65 -13.16
N PHE A 179 13.65 13.46 -12.39
CA PHE A 179 13.60 12.92 -11.05
C PHE A 179 14.75 13.45 -10.20
N ARG A 180 14.47 13.78 -8.93
CA ARG A 180 15.50 14.16 -7.97
C ARG A 180 15.66 13.02 -6.95
N PRO A 181 16.77 12.27 -6.97
CA PRO A 181 16.97 11.18 -6.03
C PRO A 181 17.01 11.67 -4.59
N LYS A 182 16.32 10.95 -3.71
CA LYS A 182 16.26 11.22 -2.27
C LYS A 182 17.20 10.25 -1.56
N VAL A 183 17.91 10.70 -0.53
CA VAL A 183 18.86 9.86 0.23
C VAL A 183 18.55 9.91 1.73
N PHE A 184 18.98 8.87 2.45
CA PHE A 184 18.59 8.64 3.86
C PHE A 184 19.79 8.57 4.81
N GLU A 185 21.00 8.73 4.29
CA GLU A 185 22.24 8.76 5.05
C GLU A 185 23.26 9.65 4.31
N THR A 186 24.30 10.09 5.00
CA THR A 186 25.39 10.84 4.36
C THR A 186 26.32 9.87 3.65
N GLY A 187 26.77 10.21 2.45
CA GLY A 187 27.70 9.36 1.71
C GLY A 187 27.81 9.73 0.24
N ASN A 188 28.52 8.87 -0.50
CA ASN A 188 28.64 8.94 -1.95
C ASN A 188 27.70 7.93 -2.59
N TYR A 189 27.14 8.32 -3.74
CA TYR A 189 26.16 7.52 -4.44
C TYR A 189 26.49 7.39 -5.93
N ARG A 190 26.09 6.24 -6.48
CA ARG A 190 25.97 6.01 -7.91
C ARG A 190 24.51 6.09 -8.31
N VAL A 191 24.21 6.98 -9.25
CA VAL A 191 22.89 7.09 -9.88
C VAL A 191 22.99 6.52 -11.28
N GLU A 192 22.17 5.51 -11.56
CA GLU A 192 22.05 4.91 -12.90
C GLU A 192 20.66 5.23 -13.45
N VAL A 193 20.60 5.74 -14.68
CA VAL A 193 19.35 6.08 -15.36
C VAL A 193 19.27 5.43 -16.73
N GLY A 194 18.11 4.88 -17.10
CA GLY A 194 17.93 4.23 -18.39
C GLY A 194 16.97 3.05 -18.34
N GLU A 195 17.34 1.95 -19.01
CA GLU A 195 16.59 0.70 -19.02
C GLU A 195 17.55 -0.46 -18.69
N PRO A 196 17.06 -1.65 -18.32
CA PRO A 196 17.92 -2.80 -18.04
C PRO A 196 18.90 -3.07 -19.18
N GLY A 197 20.20 -3.06 -18.88
CA GLY A 197 21.29 -3.25 -19.83
C GLY A 197 21.77 -2.00 -20.58
N LYS A 198 21.09 -0.85 -20.43
CA LYS A 198 21.47 0.43 -21.05
C LYS A 198 21.38 1.55 -20.03
N TRP A 199 22.50 1.82 -19.35
CA TRP A 199 22.57 2.76 -18.25
C TRP A 199 23.46 3.96 -18.57
N LYS A 200 22.95 5.15 -18.29
CA LYS A 200 23.79 6.34 -18.08
C LYS A 200 24.09 6.43 -16.58
N THR A 201 25.36 6.54 -16.24
CA THR A 201 25.83 6.41 -14.86
C THR A 201 26.48 7.69 -14.37
N PHE A 202 26.09 8.14 -13.19
CA PHE A 202 26.67 9.27 -12.47
C PHE A 202 27.26 8.74 -11.16
N LYS A 203 28.59 8.76 -11.02
CA LYS A 203 29.31 8.28 -9.82
C LYS A 203 29.61 9.44 -8.86
N ASN A 204 30.01 9.11 -7.63
CA ASN A 204 30.44 10.06 -6.61
C ASN A 204 29.45 11.22 -6.38
N GLN A 205 28.15 10.93 -6.48
CA GLN A 205 27.08 11.89 -6.25
C GLN A 205 26.91 12.10 -4.74
N LYS A 206 26.75 13.36 -4.33
CA LYS A 206 26.58 13.76 -2.93
C LYS A 206 25.31 14.59 -2.76
N ILE A 207 24.87 14.72 -1.51
CA ILE A 207 23.76 15.61 -1.15
C ILE A 207 24.08 17.03 -1.65
N GLN A 208 23.11 17.63 -2.34
CA GLN A 208 23.12 19.03 -2.72
C GLN A 208 22.11 19.77 -1.86
N ASN A 209 22.59 20.75 -1.09
CA ASN A 209 21.76 21.70 -0.36
C ASN A 209 21.17 22.73 -1.33
#